data_AF-A0A2A5HH11-F1
#
_entry.id   AF-A0A2A5HH11-F1
#
_cell.length_a   1.000
_cell.length_b   1.000
_cell.length_c   1.000
_cell.angle_alpha   90.00
_cell.angle_beta   90.00
_cell.angle_gamma   90.00
#
_symmetry.space_group_name_H-M   'P 1'
#
loop_
_entity.id
_entity.type
_entity.pdbx_description
1 polymer ?
#
loop_
_entity_poly.entity_id
_entity_poly.type
_entity_poly.pdbx_seq_one_letter_code
_entity_poly.pdbx_strand_id
1 'polypeptide(L)'
;MQFDVSSLQTETIKEDADYQGVRVRFNGVLGVARVTVQLDIGFDDVLVPGATRADFPTLLELPAPKLLCYSRESAIAEKFEAMVKLGDLNSRMKDFYDIWLLACQFDFDADLLFEAITQTFQHRGTSLPTELPFKGDFVALKQNQWRAFHKRLNAAHVPEALGEICRVLEGFLDVFLHRGAISSARYWQASGTWSQ
;
A
#
# COMPACT_ATOMS: atom_id res chain seq x y z
N MET A 1 5.50 5.18 29.51
CA MET A 1 5.29 3.79 29.05
C MET A 1 6.45 2.94 29.53
N GLN A 2 6.21 1.71 29.98
CA GLN A 2 7.26 0.75 30.36
C GLN A 2 7.11 -0.50 29.51
N PHE A 3 8.21 -1.07 29.03
CA PHE A 3 8.21 -2.27 28.19
C PHE A 3 8.79 -3.45 28.97
N ASP A 4 8.14 -4.61 28.87
CA ASP A 4 8.60 -5.85 29.48
C ASP A 4 9.41 -6.67 28.47
N VAL A 5 10.73 -6.52 28.54
CA VAL A 5 11.67 -7.24 27.66
C VAL A 5 11.58 -8.75 27.84
N SER A 6 11.21 -9.24 29.03
CA SER A 6 11.11 -10.68 29.30
C SER A 6 9.93 -11.34 28.57
N SER A 7 8.94 -10.54 28.14
CA SER A 7 7.79 -10.99 27.36
C SER A 7 8.03 -11.04 25.85
N LEU A 8 9.25 -10.70 25.40
CA LEU A 8 9.57 -10.64 23.98
C LEU A 8 9.48 -12.03 23.33
N GLN A 9 8.67 -12.13 22.29
CA GLN A 9 8.49 -13.30 21.46
C GLN A 9 8.73 -12.93 20.01
N THR A 10 9.39 -13.83 19.27
CA THR A 10 9.65 -13.65 17.84
C THR A 10 9.12 -14.83 17.05
N GLU A 11 8.44 -14.57 15.94
CA GLU A 11 8.05 -15.59 14.97
C GLU A 11 8.47 -15.14 13.56
N THR A 12 8.94 -16.09 12.75
CA THR A 12 9.13 -15.84 11.32
C THR A 12 7.76 -15.74 10.68
N ILE A 13 7.53 -14.66 9.95
CA ILE A 13 6.33 -14.48 9.14
C ILE A 13 6.70 -14.64 7.67
N LYS A 14 5.82 -15.30 6.92
CA LYS A 14 5.83 -15.28 5.45
C LYS A 14 4.58 -14.54 5.01
N GLU A 15 4.75 -13.32 4.50
CA GLU A 15 3.68 -12.71 3.71
C GLU A 15 3.75 -13.28 2.30
N ASP A 16 2.58 -13.65 1.76
CA ASP A 16 2.36 -14.43 0.54
C ASP A 16 3.57 -14.56 -0.42
N ALA A 17 4.09 -15.78 -0.43
CA ALA A 17 5.02 -16.41 -1.37
C ALA A 17 6.54 -16.19 -1.23
N ASP A 18 7.13 -15.02 -0.96
CA ASP A 18 8.62 -14.91 -1.08
C ASP A 18 9.36 -14.09 -0.01
N TYR A 19 8.68 -13.42 0.92
CA TYR A 19 9.34 -12.55 1.89
C TYR A 19 9.37 -13.14 3.30
N GLN A 20 10.58 -13.37 3.83
CA GLN A 20 10.79 -13.74 5.22
C GLN A 20 10.86 -12.47 6.07
N GLY A 21 9.83 -12.22 6.86
CA GLY A 21 9.84 -11.18 7.88
C GLY A 21 10.01 -11.78 9.28
N VAL A 22 10.23 -10.91 10.26
CA VAL A 22 10.19 -11.26 11.68
C VAL A 22 9.09 -10.45 12.35
N ARG A 23 8.13 -11.14 12.96
CA ARG A 23 7.17 -10.52 13.86
C ARG A 23 7.68 -10.61 15.28
N VAL A 24 7.76 -9.47 15.94
CA VAL A 24 8.13 -9.33 17.35
C VAL A 24 6.89 -8.93 18.13
N ARG A 25 6.57 -9.66 19.20
CA ARG A 25 5.51 -9.30 20.15
C ARG A 25 6.11 -9.13 21.54
N PHE A 26 5.68 -8.10 22.26
CA PHE A 26 6.05 -7.88 23.67
C PHE A 26 4.96 -7.07 24.38
N ASN A 27 4.95 -7.14 25.70
CA ASN A 27 4.00 -6.42 26.53
C ASN A 27 4.56 -5.04 26.94
N GLY A 28 3.67 -4.06 26.99
CA GLY A 28 3.92 -2.74 27.52
C GLY A 28 2.85 -2.31 28.52
N VAL A 29 3.22 -1.41 29.42
CA VAL A 29 2.33 -0.81 30.40
C VAL A 29 2.29 0.71 30.18
N LEU A 30 1.07 1.23 30.04
CA LEU A 30 0.79 2.66 29.94
C LEU A 30 -0.19 3.04 31.06
N GLY A 31 0.33 3.64 32.13
CA GLY A 31 -0.45 3.85 33.36
C GLY A 31 -0.85 2.50 33.98
N VAL A 32 -2.15 2.22 34.03
CA VAL A 32 -2.70 0.92 34.47
C VAL A 32 -3.04 -0.02 33.30
N ALA A 33 -2.99 0.47 32.06
CA ALA A 33 -3.33 -0.31 30.88
C ALA A 33 -2.17 -1.23 30.50
N ARG A 34 -2.50 -2.50 30.20
CA ARG A 34 -1.58 -3.48 29.61
C ARG A 34 -1.86 -3.59 28.12
N VAL A 35 -0.82 -3.43 27.31
CA VAL A 35 -0.93 -3.41 25.85
C VAL A 35 0.07 -4.41 25.29
N THR A 36 -0.37 -5.27 24.38
CA THR A 36 0.54 -6.09 23.58
C THR A 36 0.96 -5.27 22.36
N VAL A 37 2.25 -5.03 22.23
CA VAL A 37 2.86 -4.36 21.07
C VAL A 37 3.31 -5.44 20.09
N GLN A 38 2.97 -5.24 18.81
CA GLN A 38 3.41 -6.08 17.71
C GLN A 38 4.19 -5.22 16.72
N LEU A 39 5.38 -5.68 16.33
CA LEU A 39 6.22 -5.08 15.29
C LEU A 39 6.47 -6.13 14.22
N ASP A 40 6.13 -5.81 12.98
CA ASP A 40 6.40 -6.66 11.83
C ASP A 40 7.56 -6.05 11.06
N ILE A 41 8.63 -6.83 10.92
CA ILE A 41 9.88 -6.40 10.29
C ILE A 41 10.00 -7.13 8.96
N GLY A 42 9.77 -6.40 7.87
CA GLY A 42 10.09 -6.82 6.52
C GLY A 42 11.54 -6.52 6.17
N PHE A 43 12.10 -7.28 5.24
CA PHE A 43 13.46 -7.09 4.72
C PHE A 43 13.42 -7.05 3.20
N ASP A 44 14.45 -6.45 2.62
CA ASP A 44 14.78 -6.49 1.19
C ASP A 44 13.91 -5.63 0.27
N ASP A 45 12.98 -4.82 0.79
CA ASP A 45 12.23 -3.91 -0.07
C ASP A 45 13.11 -2.81 -0.68
N VAL A 46 12.92 -2.59 -1.98
CA VAL A 46 13.52 -1.47 -2.71
C VAL A 46 12.66 -0.23 -2.52
N LEU A 47 13.29 0.85 -2.04
CA LEU A 47 12.63 2.14 -1.82
C LEU A 47 13.02 3.16 -2.88
N VAL A 48 12.02 3.59 -3.64
CA VAL A 48 12.13 4.67 -4.62
C VAL A 48 10.99 5.68 -4.41
N PRO A 49 11.28 6.97 -4.20
CA PRO A 49 12.58 7.43 -3.68
C PRO A 49 12.89 6.79 -2.32
N GLY A 50 14.12 6.93 -1.83
CA GLY A 50 14.50 6.43 -0.51
C GLY A 50 13.60 6.94 0.63
N ALA A 51 13.69 6.29 1.80
CA ALA A 51 12.85 6.62 2.94
C ALA A 51 12.86 8.12 3.30
N THR A 52 11.68 8.68 3.54
CA THR A 52 11.50 10.10 3.85
C THR A 52 11.23 10.29 5.34
N ARG A 53 11.73 11.38 5.93
CA ARG A 53 11.42 11.70 7.34
C ARG A 53 10.03 12.33 7.41
N ALA A 54 9.18 11.78 8.27
CA ALA A 54 7.86 12.33 8.57
C ALA A 54 7.69 12.53 10.08
N ASP A 55 7.00 13.61 10.44
CA ASP A 55 6.53 13.84 11.80
C ASP A 55 5.20 13.10 11.99
N PHE A 56 5.14 12.22 12.99
CA PHE A 56 3.91 11.48 13.27
C PHE A 56 2.98 12.31 14.17
N PRO A 57 1.66 12.33 13.91
CA PRO A 57 0.71 13.04 14.75
C PRO A 57 0.74 12.49 16.18
N THR A 58 0.73 13.40 17.16
CA THR A 58 0.70 13.04 18.58
C THR A 58 -0.71 13.19 19.15
N LEU A 59 -1.12 12.21 19.95
CA LEU A 59 -2.37 12.30 20.72
C LEU A 59 -2.18 13.15 21.99
N LEU A 60 -0.96 13.17 22.53
CA LEU A 60 -0.57 13.93 23.70
C LEU A 60 0.23 15.17 23.26
N GLU A 61 0.28 16.20 24.10
CA GLU A 61 1.10 17.40 23.90
C GLU A 61 2.59 17.13 24.13
N LEU A 62 3.11 16.09 23.47
CA LEU A 62 4.51 15.69 23.47
C LEU A 62 5.13 16.04 22.11
N PRO A 63 6.47 16.19 22.03
CA PRO A 63 7.13 16.39 20.74
C PRO A 63 6.79 15.28 19.74
N ALA A 64 6.49 15.66 18.50
CA ALA A 64 6.19 14.71 17.44
C ALA A 64 7.37 13.77 17.18
N PRO A 65 7.16 12.44 17.20
CA PRO A 65 8.22 11.52 16.86
C PRO A 65 8.51 11.62 15.36
N LYS A 66 9.80 11.59 15.03
CA LYS A 66 10.30 11.67 13.65
C LYS A 66 10.66 10.28 13.17
N LEU A 67 9.93 9.77 12.19
CA LEU A 67 10.12 8.43 11.67
C LEU A 67 10.62 8.49 10.23
N LEU A 68 11.42 7.50 9.84
CA LEU A 68 11.65 7.21 8.43
C LEU A 68 10.47 6.40 7.93
N CYS A 69 9.79 6.92 6.92
CA CYS A 69 8.63 6.33 6.30
C CYS A 69 8.93 5.97 4.85
N TYR A 70 8.25 4.94 4.37
CA TYR A 70 8.23 4.61 2.95
C TYR A 70 7.70 5.82 2.17
N SER A 71 8.25 6.03 0.98
CA SER A 71 7.65 6.97 0.04
C SER A 71 6.27 6.47 -0.39
N ARG A 72 5.41 7.38 -0.86
CA ARG A 72 4.07 6.98 -1.35
C ARG A 72 4.21 6.13 -2.61
N GLU A 73 5.22 6.43 -3.41
CA GLU A 73 5.57 5.74 -4.65
C GLU A 73 5.95 4.29 -4.37
N SER A 74 6.80 4.03 -3.37
CA SER A 74 7.16 2.64 -2.96
C SER A 74 5.94 1.91 -2.42
N ALA A 75 5.14 2.57 -1.56
CA ALA A 75 3.92 1.97 -1.03
C ALA A 75 2.91 1.59 -2.14
N ILE A 76 2.78 2.40 -3.20
CA ILE A 76 1.95 2.07 -4.36
C ILE A 76 2.58 0.93 -5.17
N ALA A 77 3.89 1.01 -5.44
CA ALA A 77 4.60 0.02 -6.24
C ALA A 77 4.47 -1.39 -5.69
N GLU A 78 4.68 -1.56 -4.38
CA GLU A 78 4.56 -2.87 -3.72
C GLU A 78 3.15 -3.42 -3.71
N LYS A 79 2.16 -2.56 -3.46
CA LYS A 79 0.75 -2.96 -3.48
C LYS A 79 0.31 -3.34 -4.87
N PHE A 80 0.74 -2.59 -5.89
CA PHE A 80 0.45 -2.89 -7.27
C PHE A 80 1.13 -4.20 -7.71
N GLU A 81 2.38 -4.43 -7.34
CA GLU A 81 3.07 -5.70 -7.58
C GLU A 81 2.31 -6.87 -6.97
N ALA A 82 1.89 -6.75 -5.71
CA ALA A 82 1.08 -7.78 -5.05
C ALA A 82 -0.27 -8.01 -5.75
N MET A 83 -0.91 -6.95 -6.25
CA MET A 83 -2.14 -7.07 -7.04
C MET A 83 -1.94 -7.88 -8.31
N VAL A 84 -0.83 -7.63 -9.02
CA VAL A 84 -0.48 -8.35 -10.25
C VAL A 84 -0.12 -9.80 -9.95
N LYS A 85 0.74 -10.03 -8.96
CA LYS A 85 1.20 -11.37 -8.57
C LYS A 85 0.06 -12.28 -8.12
N LEU A 86 -0.91 -11.75 -7.36
CA LEU A 86 -2.03 -12.54 -6.84
C LEU A 86 -3.18 -12.72 -7.82
N GLY A 87 -3.37 -11.79 -8.77
CA GLY A 87 -4.41 -11.84 -9.79
C GLY A 87 -5.80 -12.18 -9.23
N ASP A 88 -6.48 -13.17 -9.82
CA ASP A 88 -7.82 -13.62 -9.41
C ASP A 88 -7.88 -14.22 -8.00
N LEU A 89 -6.75 -14.64 -7.42
CA LEU A 89 -6.68 -15.15 -6.06
C LEU A 89 -6.56 -14.03 -5.02
N ASN A 90 -6.41 -12.77 -5.46
CA ASN A 90 -6.21 -11.64 -4.56
C ASN A 90 -7.41 -11.44 -3.61
N SER A 91 -7.13 -11.43 -2.31
CA SER A 91 -8.12 -11.16 -1.24
C SER A 91 -7.81 -9.87 -0.46
N ARG A 92 -6.72 -9.18 -0.81
CA ARG A 92 -6.18 -8.01 -0.10
C ARG A 92 -6.92 -6.72 -0.51
N MET A 93 -8.20 -6.63 -0.17
CA MET A 93 -9.04 -5.46 -0.49
C MET A 93 -8.50 -4.13 0.07
N LYS A 94 -7.71 -4.20 1.14
CA LYS A 94 -7.02 -3.03 1.71
C LYS A 94 -6.05 -2.39 0.72
N ASP A 95 -5.36 -3.17 -0.11
CA ASP A 95 -4.39 -2.62 -1.07
C ASP A 95 -5.10 -1.77 -2.13
N PHE A 96 -6.29 -2.19 -2.58
CA PHE A 96 -7.14 -1.41 -3.49
C PHE A 96 -7.55 -0.08 -2.88
N TYR A 97 -7.98 -0.12 -1.61
CA TYR A 97 -8.33 1.07 -0.86
C TYR A 97 -7.13 2.01 -0.67
N ASP A 98 -5.97 1.49 -0.29
CA ASP A 98 -4.79 2.30 0.00
C ASP A 98 -4.29 3.03 -1.26
N ILE A 99 -4.20 2.35 -2.42
CA ILE A 99 -3.81 3.01 -3.67
C ILE A 99 -4.87 4.03 -4.08
N TRP A 100 -6.16 3.71 -3.98
CA TRP A 100 -7.24 4.63 -4.29
C TRP A 100 -7.18 5.89 -3.43
N LEU A 101 -7.00 5.72 -2.12
CA LEU A 101 -6.89 6.82 -1.19
C LEU A 101 -5.69 7.71 -1.52
N LEU A 102 -4.53 7.11 -1.81
CA LEU A 102 -3.33 7.84 -2.19
C LEU A 102 -3.54 8.62 -3.49
N ALA A 103 -4.11 7.99 -4.51
CA ALA A 103 -4.42 8.62 -5.79
C ALA A 103 -5.44 9.76 -5.65
N CYS A 104 -6.39 9.67 -4.72
CA CYS A 104 -7.37 10.74 -4.49
C CYS A 104 -6.87 11.87 -3.58
N GLN A 105 -5.75 11.71 -2.87
CA GLN A 105 -5.26 12.69 -1.88
C GLN A 105 -3.96 13.37 -2.26
N PHE A 106 -3.16 12.76 -3.13
CA PHE A 106 -1.83 13.22 -3.46
C PHE A 106 -1.60 13.29 -4.96
N ASP A 107 -0.74 14.22 -5.34
CA ASP A 107 -0.22 14.35 -6.69
C ASP A 107 1.00 13.45 -6.86
N PHE A 108 1.22 12.95 -8.08
CA PHE A 108 2.35 12.08 -8.40
C PHE A 108 3.06 12.52 -9.66
N ASP A 109 4.40 12.49 -9.63
CA ASP A 109 5.21 12.54 -10.84
C ASP A 109 5.25 11.14 -11.47
N ALA A 110 4.93 11.08 -12.76
CA ALA A 110 4.85 9.83 -13.49
C ALA A 110 6.22 9.14 -13.51
N ASP A 111 7.31 9.85 -13.83
CA ASP A 111 8.66 9.26 -13.95
C ASP A 111 9.07 8.60 -12.64
N LEU A 112 8.91 9.31 -11.53
CA LEU A 112 9.26 8.81 -10.21
C LEU A 112 8.42 7.58 -9.80
N LEU A 113 7.10 7.64 -10.02
CA LEU A 113 6.22 6.53 -9.67
C LEU A 113 6.51 5.28 -10.53
N PHE A 114 6.82 5.47 -11.81
CA PHE A 114 7.18 4.36 -12.70
C PHE A 114 8.55 3.77 -12.39
N GLU A 115 9.52 4.59 -11.98
CA GLU A 115 10.80 4.09 -11.49
C GLU A 115 10.56 3.19 -10.27
N ALA A 116 9.74 3.64 -9.30
CA ALA A 116 9.38 2.84 -8.14
C ALA A 116 8.70 1.52 -8.53
N ILE A 117 7.66 1.58 -9.36
CA ILE A 117 6.97 0.38 -9.87
C ILE A 117 7.95 -0.57 -10.55
N THR A 118 8.78 -0.07 -11.46
CA THR A 118 9.70 -0.91 -12.24
C THR A 118 10.76 -1.57 -11.35
N GLN A 119 11.36 -0.81 -10.43
CA GLN A 119 12.37 -1.33 -9.51
C GLN A 119 11.77 -2.36 -8.56
N THR A 120 10.57 -2.13 -8.02
CA THR A 120 9.88 -3.10 -7.18
C THR A 120 9.56 -4.37 -7.97
N PHE A 121 8.95 -4.26 -9.15
CA PHE A 121 8.60 -5.44 -9.97
C PHE A 121 9.85 -6.27 -10.34
N GLN A 122 10.93 -5.61 -10.76
CA GLN A 122 12.20 -6.26 -11.07
C GLN A 122 12.80 -6.97 -9.85
N HIS A 123 12.83 -6.30 -8.70
CA HIS A 123 13.37 -6.86 -7.47
C HIS A 123 12.55 -8.06 -6.98
N ARG A 124 11.21 -8.00 -7.09
CA ARG A 124 10.30 -9.08 -6.69
C ARG A 124 10.16 -10.20 -7.73
N GLY A 125 10.77 -10.07 -8.90
CA GLY A 125 10.71 -11.05 -9.99
C GLY A 125 9.35 -11.14 -10.69
N THR A 126 8.52 -10.11 -10.56
CA THR A 126 7.18 -10.05 -11.18
C THR A 126 7.26 -9.22 -12.47
N SER A 127 6.75 -9.76 -13.57
CA SER A 127 6.68 -9.01 -14.83
C SER A 127 5.55 -7.98 -14.79
N LEU A 128 5.77 -6.80 -15.36
CA LEU A 128 4.68 -5.84 -15.58
C LEU A 128 3.62 -6.50 -16.47
N PRO A 129 2.32 -6.40 -16.11
CA PRO A 129 1.29 -7.05 -16.88
C PRO A 129 1.01 -6.28 -18.18
N THR A 130 0.47 -6.96 -19.19
CA THR A 130 0.00 -6.29 -20.41
C THR A 130 -1.35 -5.61 -20.23
N GLU A 131 -2.13 -6.06 -19.25
CA GLU A 131 -3.44 -5.53 -18.88
C GLU A 131 -3.62 -5.56 -17.35
N LEU A 132 -4.37 -4.62 -16.79
CA LEU A 132 -4.60 -4.57 -15.35
C LEU A 132 -5.52 -5.75 -14.91
N PRO A 133 -5.18 -6.49 -13.84
CA PRO A 133 -5.89 -7.71 -13.44
C PRO A 133 -7.23 -7.46 -12.74
N PHE A 134 -7.62 -6.20 -12.54
CA PHE A 134 -8.77 -5.80 -11.72
C PHE A 134 -9.93 -5.18 -12.52
N LYS A 135 -10.12 -5.65 -13.76
CA LYS A 135 -11.18 -5.24 -14.70
C LYS A 135 -12.28 -6.29 -14.82
N GLY A 136 -13.45 -5.89 -15.33
CA GLY A 136 -14.53 -6.81 -15.74
C GLY A 136 -14.97 -7.80 -14.65
N ASP A 137 -14.84 -9.10 -14.93
CA ASP A 137 -15.29 -10.20 -14.06
C ASP A 137 -14.64 -10.17 -12.67
N PHE A 138 -13.41 -9.64 -12.55
CA PHE A 138 -12.74 -9.47 -11.26
C PHE A 138 -13.59 -8.63 -10.30
N VAL A 139 -14.16 -7.53 -10.78
CA VAL A 139 -14.96 -6.62 -9.94
C VAL A 139 -16.18 -7.35 -9.38
N ALA A 140 -16.88 -8.12 -10.23
CA ALA A 140 -18.03 -8.90 -9.82
C ALA A 140 -17.63 -9.99 -8.81
N LEU A 141 -16.52 -10.69 -9.06
CA LEU A 141 -16.00 -11.75 -8.20
C LEU A 141 -15.61 -11.23 -6.81
N LYS A 142 -15.02 -10.03 -6.74
CA LYS A 142 -14.43 -9.47 -5.51
C LYS A 142 -15.35 -8.52 -4.74
N GLN A 143 -16.50 -8.14 -5.30
CA GLN A 143 -17.46 -7.22 -4.68
C GLN A 143 -17.89 -7.64 -3.25
N ASN A 144 -18.05 -8.93 -2.98
CA ASN A 144 -18.43 -9.39 -1.64
C ASN A 144 -17.29 -9.21 -0.62
N GLN A 145 -16.04 -9.43 -1.04
CA GLN A 145 -14.86 -9.19 -0.20
C GLN A 145 -14.68 -7.70 0.06
N TRP A 146 -14.87 -6.87 -0.98
CA TRP A 146 -14.87 -5.41 -0.84
C TRP A 146 -15.94 -4.94 0.14
N ARG A 147 -17.19 -5.41 0.02
CA ARG A 147 -18.28 -5.03 0.93
C ARG A 147 -17.95 -5.39 2.39
N ALA A 148 -17.36 -6.56 2.63
CA ALA A 148 -16.93 -6.95 3.97
C ALA A 148 -15.81 -6.06 4.52
N PHE A 149 -14.85 -5.68 3.68
CA PHE A 149 -13.79 -4.73 4.03
C PHE A 149 -14.34 -3.32 4.29
N HIS A 150 -15.17 -2.79 3.39
CA HIS A 150 -15.81 -1.47 3.48
C HIS A 150 -16.61 -1.31 4.78
N LYS A 151 -17.42 -2.32 5.15
CA LYS A 151 -18.16 -2.33 6.41
C LYS A 151 -17.23 -2.23 7.64
N ARG A 152 -16.05 -2.84 7.59
CA ARG A 152 -15.06 -2.76 8.68
C ARG A 152 -14.34 -1.41 8.72
N LEU A 153 -14.11 -0.81 7.55
CA LEU A 153 -13.48 0.50 7.42
C LEU A 153 -14.36 1.61 8.02
N ASN A 154 -15.68 1.48 7.88
CA ASN A 154 -16.68 2.39 8.44
C ASN A 154 -16.43 3.87 8.04
N ALA A 155 -16.15 4.08 6.75
CA ALA A 155 -15.85 5.40 6.19
C ALA A 155 -16.85 5.75 5.08
N ALA A 156 -17.79 6.66 5.39
CA ALA A 156 -18.92 6.98 4.51
C ALA A 156 -18.52 7.60 3.15
N HIS A 157 -17.32 8.18 3.04
CA HIS A 157 -16.82 8.79 1.81
C HIS A 157 -16.19 7.78 0.85
N VAL A 158 -16.05 6.53 1.26
CA VAL A 158 -15.44 5.47 0.45
C VAL A 158 -16.53 4.79 -0.37
N PRO A 159 -16.36 4.64 -1.70
CA PRO A 159 -17.34 3.97 -2.54
C PRO A 159 -17.69 2.54 -2.08
N GLU A 160 -18.98 2.21 -2.03
CA GLU A 160 -19.44 0.84 -1.72
C GLU A 160 -19.24 -0.12 -2.89
N ALA A 161 -19.24 0.38 -4.12
CA ALA A 161 -19.01 -0.41 -5.32
C ALA A 161 -17.50 -0.52 -5.60
N LEU A 162 -16.99 -1.75 -5.66
CA LEU A 162 -15.58 -2.00 -5.99
C LEU A 162 -15.23 -1.45 -7.39
N GLY A 163 -16.18 -1.47 -8.31
CA GLY A 163 -15.98 -0.94 -9.66
C GLY A 163 -15.67 0.56 -9.71
N GLU A 164 -16.12 1.35 -8.71
CA GLU A 164 -15.75 2.76 -8.62
C GLU A 164 -14.30 2.94 -8.19
N ILE A 165 -13.83 2.13 -7.25
CA ILE A 165 -12.42 2.06 -6.83
C ILE A 165 -11.56 1.63 -8.02
N CYS A 166 -11.90 0.52 -8.67
CA CYS A 166 -11.14 0.00 -9.81
C CYS A 166 -11.06 1.00 -10.96
N ARG A 167 -12.13 1.74 -11.26
CA ARG A 167 -12.11 2.76 -12.33
C ARG A 167 -11.06 3.85 -12.09
N VAL A 168 -10.90 4.30 -10.84
CA VAL A 168 -9.84 5.26 -10.48
C VAL A 168 -8.47 4.62 -10.60
N LEU A 169 -8.30 3.40 -10.09
CA LEU A 169 -7.03 2.68 -10.19
C LEU A 169 -6.63 2.41 -11.64
N GLU A 170 -7.59 2.13 -12.51
CA GLU A 170 -7.36 1.99 -13.95
C GLU A 170 -6.84 3.30 -14.52
N GLY A 171 -7.54 4.43 -14.33
CA GLY A 171 -7.05 5.73 -14.81
C GLY A 171 -5.68 6.12 -14.24
N PHE A 172 -5.39 5.71 -13.01
CA PHE A 172 -4.13 6.00 -12.33
C PHE A 172 -2.96 5.13 -12.80
N LEU A 173 -3.16 3.81 -12.95
CA LEU A 173 -2.08 2.84 -13.18
C LEU A 173 -1.91 2.42 -14.65
N ASP A 174 -2.94 2.57 -15.49
CA ASP A 174 -2.92 2.10 -16.89
C ASP A 174 -1.84 2.81 -17.73
N VAL A 175 -1.50 4.07 -17.39
CA VAL A 175 -0.41 4.83 -18.03
C VAL A 175 0.95 4.14 -17.96
N PHE A 176 1.17 3.29 -16.95
CA PHE A 176 2.43 2.58 -16.77
C PHE A 176 2.53 1.31 -17.61
N LEU A 177 1.40 0.76 -18.06
CA LEU A 177 1.38 -0.39 -18.97
C LEU A 177 1.78 0.02 -20.40
N HIS A 178 1.60 1.30 -20.74
CA HIS A 178 1.75 1.81 -22.09
C HIS A 178 2.85 2.86 -22.23
N ARG A 179 3.65 3.09 -21.18
CA ARG A 179 4.65 4.17 -21.17
C ARG A 179 5.73 4.05 -22.26
N GLY A 180 6.01 2.84 -22.74
CA GLY A 180 6.88 2.63 -23.90
C GLY A 180 6.34 3.23 -25.21
N ALA A 181 5.04 3.55 -25.27
CA ALA A 181 4.35 4.18 -26.38
C ALA A 181 3.94 5.62 -26.01
N ILE A 182 4.93 6.51 -25.86
CA ILE A 182 4.75 7.98 -25.89
C ILE A 182 3.60 8.48 -24.99
N SER A 183 3.67 8.23 -23.69
CA SER A 183 2.78 8.92 -22.75
C SER A 183 3.31 10.34 -22.52
N SER A 184 2.55 11.36 -22.91
CA SER A 184 2.86 12.76 -22.57
C SER A 184 2.46 13.12 -21.12
N ALA A 185 1.78 12.22 -20.42
CA ALA A 185 1.34 12.43 -19.05
C ALA A 185 2.53 12.41 -18.09
N ARG A 186 2.71 13.52 -17.38
CA ARG A 186 3.81 13.73 -16.44
C ARG A 186 3.35 13.84 -14.99
N TYR A 187 2.18 14.45 -14.76
CA TYR A 187 1.71 14.72 -13.40
C TYR A 187 0.29 14.22 -13.20
N TRP A 188 0.10 13.38 -12.19
CA TRP A 188 -1.20 13.03 -11.67
C TRP A 188 -1.65 14.12 -10.70
N GLN A 189 -2.85 14.62 -10.90
CA GLN A 189 -3.52 15.47 -9.94
C GLN A 189 -4.52 14.64 -9.14
N ALA A 190 -4.57 14.86 -7.82
CA ALA A 190 -5.52 14.20 -6.92
C ALA A 190 -7.00 14.33 -7.36
N SER A 191 -7.32 15.26 -8.27
CA SER A 191 -8.62 15.38 -8.95
C SER A 191 -8.96 14.22 -9.90
N GLY A 192 -8.03 13.29 -10.15
CA GLY A 192 -8.30 12.02 -10.85
C GLY A 192 -7.81 11.97 -12.31
N THR A 193 -6.86 12.82 -12.70
CA THR A 193 -6.39 12.88 -14.09
C THR A 193 -4.90 13.11 -14.20
N TRP A 194 -4.29 12.45 -15.18
CA TRP A 194 -2.95 12.77 -15.65
C TRP A 194 -2.93 14.01 -16.55
N SER A 195 -1.91 14.84 -16.41
CA SER A 195 -1.65 16.07 -17.17
C SER A 195 -0.21 16.10 -17.68
N GLN A 196 0.06 16.93 -18.70
CA GLN A 196 1.40 17.14 -19.26
C GLN A 196 2.29 17.99 -18.34
#